data_AF-A0A941N7T6-F1
#
_entry.id   AF-A0A941N7T6-F1
#
_cell.length_a   1.000
_cell.length_b   1.000
_cell.length_c   1.000
_cell.angle_alpha   90.00
_cell.angle_beta   90.00
_cell.angle_gamma   90.00
#
_symmetry.space_group_name_H-M   'P 1'
#
loop_
_entity.id
_entity.type
_entity.pdbx_description
1 polymer ?
#
loop_
_entity_poly.entity_id
_entity_poly.type
_entity_poly.pdbx_seq_one_letter_code
_entity_poly.pdbx_strand_id
1 'polypeptide(L)'
;MGCCEMRTVDSGFRRALCASLALLAWLGLANDAVKADEVTRVFLFAGQSNMVGSDAHAERIDDYPEFRGAGKPQADVLYSYILGNGDEASQGWKPLQPLSAFGPELTFARRVKRQVDGPIAIIKSAVGGTTVAFDWNPDAPEKGQKLYPRTLKLIRDSLYDLEQRGIRYRLEGVMWHQGENDMLDRQLYKQYAAGLTRLIAQLRQDLQAPELKWYLAEVSEKGIWGMDHRSNLGIFREQQQQVLNGDPLLRWVPTSHLAFEVMGSGQPHYHYGTQGQLQLGEAFAEAYLKEIGRAVPQADRRFRGDLPVVKPARVHLFVVAGQRNMEGEDAFVAEIPSVAGFESLTKSQDQVLFRYSLGGGVWTSADWEPLGPVDGLGNFGPELSLGARLRRAVPAHDGVAIVKFTHSGAQSPDWSPQGTPEAHRQLYPKFLAFVREAQKDLERRGLECRLEAVFWHTGENDTFFGPYAQNYAKGLQPLIEQVRLDLQQPGLPWVISEQHPKAPWKNMDAVNAGLRELAKTVPHVTTVDTTPLPHGKNFFGTAGTLALGQSLAEAYLKTASPAPGK
;
A
#
# COMPACT_ATOMS: atom_id res chain seq x y z
N MET A 1 94.79 -40.38 12.24
CA MET A 1 95.07 -39.70 13.52
C MET A 1 93.94 -38.70 13.71
N GLY A 2 93.07 -38.71 14.70
CA GLY A 2 93.01 -39.36 16.01
C GLY A 2 92.18 -38.40 16.88
N CYS A 3 91.12 -38.92 17.52
CA CYS A 3 90.32 -38.37 18.65
C CYS A 3 89.73 -36.94 18.50
N CYS A 4 88.62 -36.51 19.13
CA CYS A 4 87.88 -36.99 20.30
C CYS A 4 86.45 -36.40 20.30
N GLU A 5 85.61 -36.98 21.15
CA GLU A 5 84.18 -36.76 21.38
C GLU A 5 83.76 -35.34 21.83
N MET A 6 82.50 -34.97 21.58
CA MET A 6 81.60 -34.58 22.67
C MET A 6 80.12 -34.67 22.28
N ARG A 7 79.36 -35.28 23.19
CA ARG A 7 77.92 -35.54 23.13
C ARG A 7 77.08 -34.28 23.44
N THR A 8 75.96 -34.22 22.73
CA THR A 8 74.64 -33.63 23.02
C THR A 8 74.34 -33.10 24.43
N VAL A 9 73.74 -31.90 24.51
CA VAL A 9 72.61 -31.56 25.42
C VAL A 9 71.65 -30.55 24.75
N ASP A 10 70.48 -31.09 24.39
CA ASP A 10 69.12 -30.57 24.57
C ASP A 10 68.57 -29.38 23.76
N SER A 11 67.80 -29.74 22.72
CA SER A 11 66.91 -28.86 21.94
C SER A 11 65.48 -28.75 22.53
N GLY A 12 65.30 -29.03 23.83
CA GLY A 12 63.98 -29.06 24.48
C GLY A 12 63.33 -27.71 24.78
N PHE A 13 64.07 -26.60 24.82
CA PHE A 13 63.52 -25.34 25.38
C PHE A 13 62.97 -24.32 24.36
N ARG A 14 63.21 -24.50 23.06
CA ARG A 14 62.74 -23.54 22.03
C ARG A 14 61.43 -23.93 21.33
N ARG A 15 60.91 -25.14 21.53
CA ARG A 15 59.62 -25.57 20.95
C ARG A 15 58.41 -25.34 21.87
N ALA A 16 58.62 -25.15 23.17
CA ALA A 16 57.52 -24.90 24.11
C ALA A 16 57.01 -23.45 24.13
N LEU A 17 57.81 -22.48 23.67
CA LEU A 17 57.44 -21.05 23.69
C LEU A 17 56.68 -20.60 22.42
N CYS A 18 56.90 -21.24 21.27
CA CYS A 18 56.16 -20.92 20.04
C CYS A 18 54.77 -21.59 19.98
N ALA A 19 54.58 -22.74 20.64
CA ALA A 19 53.27 -23.42 20.69
C ALA A 19 52.28 -22.72 21.66
N SER A 20 52.78 -22.03 22.69
CA SER A 20 51.96 -21.30 23.67
C SER A 20 51.51 -19.92 23.17
N LEU A 21 52.32 -19.24 22.35
CA LEU A 21 51.92 -17.97 21.71
C LEU A 21 50.97 -18.16 20.52
N ALA A 22 51.03 -19.30 19.81
CA ALA A 22 50.08 -19.63 18.74
C ALA A 22 48.71 -20.07 19.30
N LEU A 23 48.66 -20.73 20.46
CA LEU A 23 47.38 -21.07 21.12
C LEU A 23 46.68 -19.83 21.71
N LEU A 24 47.43 -18.85 22.21
CA LEU A 24 46.84 -17.59 22.70
C LEU A 24 46.35 -16.67 21.58
N ALA A 25 46.94 -16.76 20.38
CA ALA A 25 46.44 -16.06 19.18
C ALA A 25 45.19 -16.73 18.57
N TRP A 26 44.98 -18.04 18.81
CA TRP A 26 43.76 -18.76 18.41
C TRP A 26 42.63 -18.69 19.45
N LEU A 27 42.96 -18.52 20.73
CA LEU A 27 41.97 -18.28 21.80
C LEU A 27 41.49 -16.82 21.86
N GLY A 28 42.22 -15.88 21.24
CA GLY A 28 41.85 -14.45 21.17
C GLY A 28 41.00 -14.05 19.96
N LEU A 29 40.70 -14.96 19.02
CA LEU A 29 39.89 -14.69 17.82
C LEU A 29 38.59 -15.51 17.76
N ALA A 30 38.28 -16.26 18.82
CA ALA A 30 37.07 -17.08 18.91
C ALA A 30 35.95 -16.43 19.75
N ASN A 31 36.00 -15.12 20.00
CA ASN A 31 34.99 -14.44 20.79
C ASN A 31 34.65 -13.05 20.23
N ASP A 32 34.06 -13.03 19.04
CA ASP A 32 33.08 -12.01 18.64
C ASP A 32 32.31 -12.39 17.37
N ALA A 33 32.00 -13.68 17.20
CA ALA A 33 30.76 -14.03 16.52
C ALA A 33 29.62 -13.83 17.54
N VAL A 34 29.41 -12.59 17.99
CA VAL A 34 28.18 -12.26 18.69
C VAL A 34 27.08 -12.62 17.73
N LYS A 35 26.23 -13.58 18.10
CA LYS A 35 25.05 -13.90 17.32
C LYS A 35 24.36 -12.58 17.01
N ALA A 36 24.16 -12.29 15.72
CA ALA A 36 23.45 -11.08 15.26
C ALA A 36 22.04 -10.94 15.88
N ASP A 37 21.59 -11.99 16.56
CA ASP A 37 20.37 -12.21 17.33
C ASP A 37 20.31 -11.46 18.68
N GLU A 38 21.43 -11.04 19.28
CA GLU A 38 21.41 -10.32 20.58
C GLU A 38 21.44 -8.79 20.46
N VAL A 39 21.69 -8.23 19.28
CA VAL A 39 21.75 -6.77 19.09
C VAL A 39 20.35 -6.21 18.89
N THR A 40 19.95 -5.29 19.77
CA THR A 40 18.65 -4.63 19.68
C THR A 40 18.56 -3.75 18.45
N ARG A 41 17.56 -4.01 17.62
CA ARG A 41 17.24 -3.23 16.43
C ARG A 41 16.42 -2.01 16.84
N VAL A 42 16.98 -0.81 16.72
CA VAL A 42 16.30 0.44 17.08
C VAL A 42 15.76 1.11 15.83
N PHE A 43 14.45 1.36 15.82
CA PHE A 43 13.75 2.08 14.77
C PHE A 43 13.25 3.42 15.28
N LEU A 44 13.39 4.45 14.46
CA LEU A 44 12.93 5.80 14.78
C LEU A 44 11.65 6.09 14.00
N PHE A 45 10.59 6.52 14.67
CA PHE A 45 9.32 6.87 14.06
C PHE A 45 9.10 8.37 14.24
N ALA A 46 8.97 9.12 13.14
CA ALA A 46 8.81 10.56 13.20
C ALA A 46 7.85 11.10 12.14
N GLY A 47 7.11 12.15 12.50
CA GLY A 47 6.21 12.81 11.57
C GLY A 47 5.01 13.50 12.23
N GLN A 48 3.92 13.65 11.46
CA GLN A 48 2.75 14.40 11.92
C GLN A 48 1.61 13.53 12.45
N SER A 49 0.36 14.02 12.41
CA SER A 49 -0.85 13.33 12.89
C SER A 49 -1.05 11.92 12.33
N ASN A 50 -0.65 11.65 11.09
CA ASN A 50 -0.66 10.29 10.53
C ASN A 50 0.43 9.38 11.11
N MET A 51 1.56 9.93 11.55
CA MET A 51 2.53 9.17 12.36
C MET A 51 2.01 8.99 13.80
N VAL A 52 1.34 9.99 14.38
CA VAL A 52 0.67 9.85 15.69
C VAL A 52 -0.35 8.71 15.66
N GLY A 53 -1.19 8.69 14.62
CA GLY A 53 -2.34 7.80 14.52
C GLY A 53 -3.66 8.45 14.92
N SER A 54 -3.82 9.76 14.70
CA SER A 54 -4.88 10.58 15.32
C SER A 54 -6.33 10.09 15.13
N ASP A 55 -6.61 9.32 14.07
CA ASP A 55 -7.94 8.76 13.77
C ASP A 55 -7.97 7.22 13.80
N ALA A 56 -6.91 6.60 14.31
CA ALA A 56 -6.94 5.19 14.64
C ALA A 56 -7.45 5.00 16.06
N HIS A 57 -8.36 4.07 16.23
CA HIS A 57 -9.01 3.77 17.51
C HIS A 57 -8.65 2.34 17.90
N ALA A 58 -7.99 2.18 19.04
CA ALA A 58 -7.51 0.88 19.49
C ALA A 58 -8.66 -0.14 19.65
N GLU A 59 -9.86 0.29 20.08
CA GLU A 59 -11.02 -0.59 20.21
C GLU A 59 -11.54 -1.16 18.88
N ARG A 60 -11.18 -0.54 17.75
CA ARG A 60 -11.62 -0.96 16.40
C ARG A 60 -10.62 -1.87 15.68
N ILE A 61 -9.48 -2.22 16.30
CA ILE A 61 -8.46 -3.06 15.64
C ILE A 61 -9.06 -4.41 15.19
N ASP A 62 -9.90 -5.02 16.04
CA ASP A 62 -10.45 -6.34 15.79
C ASP A 62 -11.66 -6.35 14.82
N ASP A 63 -12.15 -5.16 14.42
CA ASP A 63 -13.12 -4.99 13.32
C ASP A 63 -12.52 -5.45 11.99
N TYR A 64 -11.18 -5.45 11.86
CA TYR A 64 -10.46 -5.78 10.65
C TYR A 64 -9.87 -7.20 10.73
N PRO A 65 -10.44 -8.19 10.01
CA PRO A 65 -10.12 -9.61 10.21
C PRO A 65 -8.63 -9.96 10.16
N GLU A 66 -7.90 -9.40 9.20
CA GLU A 66 -6.45 -9.65 9.01
C GLU A 66 -5.59 -9.14 10.16
N PHE A 67 -6.09 -8.16 10.91
CA PHE A 67 -5.36 -7.49 11.97
C PHE A 67 -5.81 -7.90 13.37
N ARG A 68 -6.76 -8.84 13.49
CA ARG A 68 -7.24 -9.30 14.79
C ARG A 68 -6.09 -9.66 15.74
N GLY A 69 -6.20 -9.16 16.97
CA GLY A 69 -5.20 -9.27 18.02
C GLY A 69 -3.97 -8.39 17.85
N ALA A 70 -3.90 -7.48 16.86
CA ALA A 70 -2.77 -6.55 16.71
C ALA A 70 -2.69 -5.54 17.87
N GLY A 71 -3.79 -5.32 18.59
CA GLY A 71 -3.83 -4.48 19.78
C GLY A 71 -3.27 -5.14 21.04
N LYS A 72 -2.88 -6.42 21.00
CA LYS A 72 -2.28 -7.10 22.16
C LYS A 72 -0.91 -6.48 22.49
N PRO A 73 -0.57 -6.29 23.77
CA PRO A 73 0.75 -5.81 24.16
C PRO A 73 1.86 -6.70 23.61
N GLN A 74 2.89 -6.08 23.05
CA GLN A 74 4.11 -6.71 22.57
C GLN A 74 5.20 -6.50 23.62
N ALA A 75 5.22 -7.38 24.62
CA ALA A 75 6.07 -7.28 25.82
C ALA A 75 7.58 -7.23 25.55
N ASP A 76 8.00 -7.75 24.41
CA ASP A 76 9.38 -7.86 23.95
C ASP A 76 9.77 -6.81 22.89
N VAL A 77 8.93 -5.78 22.72
CA VAL A 77 9.25 -4.59 21.94
C VAL A 77 9.37 -3.41 22.90
N LEU A 78 10.57 -2.84 22.99
CA LEU A 78 10.79 -1.63 23.78
C LEU A 78 10.23 -0.42 23.04
N TYR A 79 9.47 0.42 23.72
CA TYR A 79 8.82 1.58 23.13
C TYR A 79 9.04 2.82 24.01
N SER A 80 9.65 3.84 23.40
CA SER A 80 9.86 5.16 23.99
C SER A 80 9.21 6.17 23.07
N TYR A 81 8.38 7.07 23.59
CA TYR A 81 7.61 7.96 22.75
C TYR A 81 7.37 9.31 23.37
N ILE A 82 7.18 10.28 22.47
CA ILE A 82 6.66 11.59 22.77
C ILE A 82 5.66 11.96 21.69
N LEU A 83 4.40 12.13 22.08
CA LEU A 83 3.28 12.48 21.20
C LEU A 83 2.71 13.86 21.55
N GLY A 84 2.05 14.50 20.58
CA GLY A 84 1.43 15.82 20.79
C GLY A 84 2.43 16.89 21.23
N ASN A 85 2.00 17.86 22.05
CA ASN A 85 2.92 18.90 22.58
C ASN A 85 3.76 18.43 23.78
N GLY A 86 3.70 17.14 24.12
CA GLY A 86 4.45 16.54 25.22
C GLY A 86 3.55 15.95 26.29
N ASP A 87 2.24 16.14 26.11
CA ASP A 87 1.19 15.73 27.04
C ASP A 87 1.09 14.19 27.15
N GLU A 88 1.46 13.48 26.08
CA GLU A 88 1.48 12.02 26.04
C GLU A 88 2.91 11.53 25.72
N ALA A 89 3.69 11.30 26.77
CA ALA A 89 5.08 10.85 26.68
C ALA A 89 5.35 9.66 27.61
N SER A 90 6.22 8.74 27.19
CA SER A 90 6.72 7.69 28.06
C SER A 90 7.78 8.22 29.03
N GLN A 91 7.84 7.61 30.21
CA GLN A 91 8.95 7.77 31.14
C GLN A 91 9.89 6.58 30.95
N GLY A 92 10.86 6.72 30.05
CA GLY A 92 11.75 5.64 29.61
C GLY A 92 11.04 4.60 28.72
N TRP A 93 11.68 3.43 28.59
CA TRP A 93 11.17 2.30 27.80
C TRP A 93 9.98 1.60 28.45
N LYS A 94 8.95 1.30 27.65
CA LYS A 94 7.78 0.47 28.02
C LYS A 94 7.56 -0.62 26.98
N PRO A 95 6.82 -1.70 27.29
CA PRO A 95 6.26 -2.58 26.28
C PRO A 95 5.44 -1.80 25.24
N LEU A 96 5.59 -2.14 23.97
CA LEU A 96 4.74 -1.60 22.91
C LEU A 96 3.31 -2.11 23.07
N GLN A 97 2.35 -1.20 23.16
CA GLN A 97 0.92 -1.48 23.16
C GLN A 97 0.17 -0.25 22.63
N PRO A 98 -1.04 -0.40 22.06
CA PRO A 98 -1.86 0.75 21.69
C PRO A 98 -2.13 1.64 22.92
N LEU A 99 -2.20 2.95 22.69
CA LEU A 99 -2.87 3.89 23.60
C LEU A 99 -4.35 3.97 23.19
N SER A 100 -5.06 5.07 23.45
CA SER A 100 -6.40 5.26 22.86
C SER A 100 -6.33 5.33 21.33
N ALA A 101 -5.31 6.03 20.84
CA ALA A 101 -4.89 6.06 19.45
C ALA A 101 -3.55 5.33 19.25
N PHE A 102 -3.21 5.01 18.00
CA PHE A 102 -1.97 4.31 17.67
C PHE A 102 -1.53 4.60 16.23
N GLY A 103 -0.22 4.63 16.01
CA GLY A 103 0.35 4.82 14.67
C GLY A 103 0.82 3.50 14.04
N PRO A 104 1.65 3.59 12.99
CA PRO A 104 2.10 2.41 12.25
C PRO A 104 3.02 1.48 13.06
N GLU A 105 3.51 1.90 14.22
CA GLU A 105 4.43 1.12 15.07
C GLU A 105 3.90 -0.26 15.45
N LEU A 106 2.58 -0.40 15.64
CA LEU A 106 1.99 -1.64 16.16
C LEU A 106 2.15 -2.81 15.19
N THR A 107 1.64 -2.66 13.96
CA THR A 107 1.74 -3.70 12.93
C THR A 107 3.14 -3.77 12.35
N PHE A 108 3.87 -2.65 12.28
CA PHE A 108 5.28 -2.67 11.91
C PHE A 108 6.08 -3.65 12.79
N ALA A 109 6.02 -3.46 14.12
CA ALA A 109 6.77 -4.30 15.05
C ALA A 109 6.33 -5.77 14.94
N ARG A 110 5.01 -6.01 14.88
CA ARG A 110 4.44 -7.36 14.75
C ARG A 110 4.93 -8.06 13.49
N ARG A 111 4.98 -7.36 12.35
CA ARG A 111 5.40 -7.91 11.06
C ARG A 111 6.90 -8.18 11.03
N VAL A 112 7.73 -7.22 11.46
CA VAL A 112 9.19 -7.36 11.47
C VAL A 112 9.62 -8.51 12.37
N LYS A 113 9.05 -8.64 13.57
CA LYS A 113 9.35 -9.75 14.51
C LYS A 113 9.02 -11.15 13.99
N ARG A 114 8.16 -11.27 12.98
CA ARG A 114 7.89 -12.56 12.34
C ARG A 114 9.00 -12.99 11.38
N GLN A 115 9.88 -12.07 10.98
CA GLN A 115 10.87 -12.26 9.91
C GLN A 115 12.31 -12.04 10.35
N VAL A 116 12.52 -11.40 11.50
CA VAL A 116 13.84 -11.18 12.08
C VAL A 116 13.90 -11.74 13.48
N ASP A 117 15.03 -12.35 13.80
CA ASP A 117 15.38 -12.71 15.17
C ASP A 117 15.96 -11.49 15.91
N GLY A 118 15.88 -11.52 17.23
CA GLY A 118 16.41 -10.51 18.13
C GLY A 118 15.43 -9.42 18.59
N PRO A 119 15.79 -8.68 19.65
CA PRO A 119 14.93 -7.68 20.25
C PRO A 119 14.76 -6.44 19.36
N ILE A 120 13.59 -5.80 19.45
CA ILE A 120 13.26 -4.56 18.74
C ILE A 120 12.98 -3.45 19.74
N ALA A 121 13.46 -2.25 19.44
CA ALA A 121 13.12 -1.02 20.13
C ALA A 121 12.60 0.02 19.13
N ILE A 122 11.58 0.78 19.53
CA ILE A 122 10.97 1.85 18.75
C ILE A 122 11.02 3.15 19.55
N ILE A 123 11.60 4.19 18.95
CA ILE A 123 11.58 5.55 19.49
C ILE A 123 10.67 6.39 18.60
N LYS A 124 9.55 6.90 19.13
CA LYS A 124 8.56 7.65 18.35
C LYS A 124 8.45 9.11 18.80
N SER A 125 8.58 10.05 17.88
CA SER A 125 8.31 11.47 18.09
C SER A 125 7.35 11.98 17.04
N ALA A 126 6.10 12.24 17.39
CA ALA A 126 5.08 12.60 16.40
C ALA A 126 4.08 13.62 16.94
N VAL A 127 3.77 14.64 16.15
CA VAL A 127 2.90 15.75 16.59
C VAL A 127 1.99 16.22 15.45
N GLY A 128 0.70 16.39 15.72
CA GLY A 128 -0.26 16.86 14.71
C GLY A 128 0.00 18.29 14.24
N GLY A 129 -0.34 18.57 12.98
CA GLY A 129 -0.36 19.94 12.46
C GLY A 129 1.01 20.57 12.16
N THR A 130 2.04 19.76 11.96
CA THR A 130 3.44 20.23 11.85
C THR A 130 3.91 20.32 10.41
N THR A 131 4.87 21.20 10.17
CA THR A 131 5.53 21.42 8.88
C THR A 131 7.02 21.12 8.95
N VAL A 132 7.62 20.71 7.82
CA VAL A 132 9.09 20.55 7.74
C VAL A 132 9.79 21.90 7.81
N ALA A 133 9.23 22.91 7.16
CA ALA A 133 9.86 24.22 7.03
C ALA A 133 10.05 24.96 8.38
N PHE A 134 9.14 24.76 9.34
CA PHE A 134 9.17 25.47 10.62
C PHE A 134 9.39 24.56 11.83
N ASP A 135 8.63 23.47 11.95
CA ASP A 135 8.58 22.68 13.19
C ASP A 135 9.72 21.67 13.29
N TRP A 136 10.05 21.03 12.16
CA TRP A 136 11.13 20.06 12.05
C TRP A 136 12.45 20.67 11.55
N ASN A 137 12.53 22.00 11.45
CA ASN A 137 13.68 22.67 10.85
C ASN A 137 14.91 22.66 11.78
N PRO A 138 16.00 21.97 11.41
CA PRO A 138 17.22 21.95 12.23
C PRO A 138 17.96 23.29 12.30
N ASP A 139 17.82 24.15 11.28
CA ASP A 139 18.54 25.43 11.19
C ASP A 139 17.87 26.53 12.04
N ALA A 140 16.63 26.29 12.48
CA ALA A 140 15.87 27.21 13.30
C ALA A 140 15.17 26.46 14.45
N PRO A 141 15.94 25.78 15.32
CA PRO A 141 15.39 24.84 16.31
C PRO A 141 14.51 25.50 17.37
N GLU A 142 14.57 26.83 17.50
CA GLU A 142 13.74 27.64 18.40
C GLU A 142 12.41 28.09 17.78
N LYS A 143 12.18 27.84 16.48
CA LYS A 143 10.94 28.20 15.79
C LYS A 143 9.93 27.04 15.79
N GLY A 144 8.69 27.39 15.47
CA GLY A 144 7.58 26.43 15.41
C GLY A 144 7.39 25.69 16.73
N GLN A 145 7.10 24.40 16.64
CA GLN A 145 6.93 23.51 17.79
C GLN A 145 8.24 22.89 18.30
N LYS A 146 9.41 23.32 17.80
CA LYS A 146 10.74 22.87 18.24
C LYS A 146 10.90 21.34 18.19
N LEU A 147 10.38 20.70 17.15
CA LEU A 147 10.32 19.24 17.08
C LEU A 147 11.66 18.59 16.79
N TYR A 148 12.53 19.27 16.04
CA TYR A 148 13.88 18.76 15.81
C TYR A 148 14.67 18.55 17.12
N PRO A 149 14.92 19.58 17.96
CA PRO A 149 15.69 19.39 19.19
C PRO A 149 14.99 18.45 20.18
N ARG A 150 13.65 18.48 20.25
CA ARG A 150 12.86 17.58 21.09
C ARG A 150 13.02 16.11 20.68
N THR A 151 12.95 15.84 19.38
CA THR A 151 13.12 14.48 18.83
C THR A 151 14.55 13.99 19.05
N LEU A 152 15.55 14.83 18.77
CA LEU A 152 16.95 14.48 19.00
C LEU A 152 17.23 14.17 20.47
N LYS A 153 16.67 14.96 21.39
CA LYS A 153 16.78 14.70 22.83
C LYS A 153 16.17 13.35 23.21
N LEU A 154 14.93 13.07 22.78
CA LEU A 154 14.27 11.78 23.03
C LEU A 154 15.13 10.60 22.55
N ILE A 155 15.70 10.71 21.33
CA ILE A 155 16.54 9.67 20.76
C ILE A 155 17.78 9.48 21.65
N ARG A 156 18.54 10.54 21.94
CA ARG A 156 19.76 10.46 22.73
C ARG A 156 19.51 9.90 24.13
N ASP A 157 18.47 10.36 24.82
CA ASP A 157 18.13 9.88 26.16
C ASP A 157 17.74 8.40 26.14
N SER A 158 16.96 7.97 25.15
CA SER A 158 16.51 6.57 25.03
C SER A 158 17.67 5.63 24.69
N LEU A 159 18.58 6.07 23.80
CA LEU A 159 19.79 5.32 23.47
C LEU A 159 20.75 5.24 24.66
N TYR A 160 20.95 6.34 25.38
CA TYR A 160 21.75 6.36 26.61
C TYR A 160 21.19 5.40 27.67
N ASP A 161 19.86 5.33 27.85
CA ASP A 161 19.23 4.37 28.77
C ASP A 161 19.48 2.90 28.34
N LEU A 162 19.54 2.59 27.03
CA LEU A 162 19.97 1.26 26.58
C LEU A 162 21.43 0.96 26.96
N GLU A 163 22.33 1.93 26.79
CA GLU A 163 23.74 1.79 27.18
C GLU A 163 23.89 1.55 28.68
N GLN A 164 23.17 2.31 29.51
CA GLN A 164 23.19 2.15 30.98
C GLN A 164 22.66 0.78 31.42
N ARG A 165 21.74 0.19 30.66
CA ARG A 165 21.24 -1.17 30.88
C ARG A 165 22.15 -2.27 30.32
N GLY A 166 23.27 -1.90 29.68
CA GLY A 166 24.17 -2.84 29.01
C GLY A 166 23.57 -3.49 27.76
N ILE A 167 22.51 -2.89 27.18
CA ILE A 167 21.83 -3.41 25.99
C ILE A 167 22.55 -2.88 24.75
N ARG A 168 23.18 -3.77 23.99
CA ARG A 168 23.76 -3.41 22.69
C ARG A 168 22.67 -3.14 21.68
N TYR A 169 22.82 -2.10 20.88
CA TYR A 169 21.86 -1.75 19.84
C TYR A 169 22.50 -1.33 18.53
N ARG A 170 21.69 -1.27 17.47
CA ARG A 170 22.00 -0.60 16.21
C ARG A 170 20.77 0.16 15.70
N LEU A 171 21.00 1.33 15.09
CA LEU A 171 19.95 2.07 14.41
C LEU A 171 19.67 1.43 13.05
N GLU A 172 18.43 1.06 12.79
CA GLU A 172 18.02 0.39 11.54
C GLU A 172 17.45 1.35 10.51
N GLY A 173 16.72 2.37 10.96
CA GLY A 173 16.13 3.35 10.06
C GLY A 173 15.16 4.30 10.72
N VAL A 174 14.78 5.32 9.95
CA VAL A 174 13.75 6.31 10.29
C VAL A 174 12.51 6.07 9.44
N MET A 175 11.38 5.78 10.08
CA MET A 175 10.06 5.68 9.48
C MET A 175 9.46 7.08 9.53
N TRP A 176 9.29 7.69 8.36
CA TRP A 176 8.87 9.08 8.22
C TRP A 176 7.55 9.16 7.48
N HIS A 177 6.52 9.69 8.17
CA HIS A 177 5.25 10.06 7.54
C HIS A 177 4.87 11.48 7.93
N GLN A 178 5.09 12.40 7.00
CA GLN A 178 4.75 13.81 7.18
C GLN A 178 4.63 14.50 5.82
N GLY A 179 3.74 15.49 5.72
CA GLY A 179 3.72 16.38 4.55
C GLY A 179 2.39 17.05 4.27
N GLU A 180 1.30 16.60 4.89
CA GLU A 180 -0.05 17.08 4.59
C GLU A 180 -0.18 18.58 4.88
N ASN A 181 0.43 19.07 5.96
CA ASN A 181 0.39 20.50 6.28
C ASN A 181 1.28 21.35 5.35
N ASP A 182 2.46 20.84 4.97
CA ASP A 182 3.28 21.50 3.95
C ASP A 182 2.54 21.56 2.60
N MET A 183 1.85 20.49 2.22
CA MET A 183 1.03 20.40 1.00
C MET A 183 -0.14 21.40 0.99
N LEU A 184 -0.79 21.59 2.14
CA LEU A 184 -1.90 22.53 2.28
C LEU A 184 -1.45 24.00 2.24
N ASP A 185 -0.25 24.29 2.72
CA ASP A 185 0.29 25.65 2.73
C ASP A 185 0.90 26.02 1.37
N ARG A 186 0.28 27.00 0.70
CA ARG A 186 0.71 27.47 -0.62
C ARG A 186 2.10 28.09 -0.67
N GLN A 187 2.65 28.47 0.49
CA GLN A 187 3.99 29.00 0.58
C GLN A 187 5.03 27.90 0.83
N LEU A 188 4.64 26.75 1.37
CA LEU A 188 5.57 25.74 1.89
C LEU A 188 5.74 24.51 1.00
N TYR A 189 4.71 24.09 0.25
CA TYR A 189 4.80 22.84 -0.51
C TYR A 189 5.94 22.81 -1.53
N LYS A 190 6.51 23.96 -1.96
CA LYS A 190 7.69 24.04 -2.85
C LYS A 190 9.03 23.99 -2.13
N GLN A 191 9.02 24.08 -0.80
CA GLN A 191 10.21 24.13 0.05
C GLN A 191 10.51 22.78 0.71
N TYR A 192 9.56 21.84 0.63
CA TYR A 192 9.61 20.55 1.31
C TYR A 192 10.90 19.78 1.03
N ALA A 193 11.30 19.69 -0.25
CA ALA A 193 12.47 18.89 -0.60
C ALA A 193 13.75 19.41 0.04
N ALA A 194 13.96 20.73 -0.02
CA ALA A 194 15.12 21.37 0.58
C ALA A 194 15.12 21.24 2.11
N GLY A 195 13.95 21.39 2.75
CA GLY A 195 13.80 21.24 4.19
C GLY A 195 14.06 19.81 4.68
N LEU A 196 13.44 18.81 4.05
CA LEU A 196 13.58 17.41 4.45
C LEU A 196 15.00 16.90 4.20
N THR A 197 15.64 17.32 3.10
CA THR A 197 17.05 16.99 2.82
C THR A 197 17.97 17.48 3.93
N ARG A 198 17.78 18.73 4.41
CA ARG A 198 18.56 19.28 5.54
C ARG A 198 18.28 18.55 6.84
N LEU A 199 17.03 18.25 7.14
CA LEU A 199 16.65 17.45 8.31
C LEU A 199 17.34 16.09 8.34
N ILE A 200 17.30 15.35 7.22
CA ILE A 200 17.93 14.04 7.09
C ILE A 200 19.44 14.15 7.34
N ALA A 201 20.11 15.08 6.66
CA ALA A 201 21.55 15.29 6.79
C ALA A 201 21.95 15.64 8.23
N GLN A 202 21.24 16.60 8.84
CA GLN A 202 21.52 17.03 10.20
C GLN A 202 21.28 15.90 11.22
N LEU A 203 20.18 15.14 11.10
CA LEU A 203 19.92 14.03 12.02
C LEU A 203 21.00 12.95 11.92
N ARG A 204 21.46 12.60 10.71
CA ARG A 204 22.57 11.64 10.53
C ARG A 204 23.86 12.14 11.17
N GLN A 205 24.18 13.43 10.99
CA GLN A 205 25.36 14.05 11.60
C GLN A 205 25.28 14.02 13.14
N ASP A 206 24.15 14.46 13.70
CA ASP A 206 23.96 14.58 15.15
C ASP A 206 23.87 13.23 15.88
N LEU A 207 23.46 12.17 15.17
CA LEU A 207 23.48 10.78 15.65
C LEU A 207 24.77 10.04 15.28
N GLN A 208 25.69 10.66 14.54
CA GLN A 208 26.90 10.03 13.99
C GLN A 208 26.58 8.74 13.20
N ALA A 209 25.46 8.75 12.48
CA ALA A 209 24.92 7.60 11.74
C ALA A 209 24.79 7.94 10.24
N PRO A 210 25.90 8.08 9.50
CA PRO A 210 25.87 8.53 8.09
C PRO A 210 25.14 7.56 7.15
N GLU A 211 25.05 6.28 7.51
CA GLU A 211 24.36 5.24 6.73
C GLU A 211 22.90 5.00 7.18
N LEU A 212 22.37 5.82 8.09
CA LEU A 212 21.01 5.65 8.60
C LEU A 212 20.00 5.82 7.47
N LYS A 213 19.27 4.73 7.19
CA LYS A 213 18.25 4.68 6.14
C LYS A 213 16.99 5.42 6.57
N TRP A 214 16.26 5.95 5.59
CA TRP A 214 14.97 6.59 5.80
C TRP A 214 13.93 5.93 4.92
N TYR A 215 12.78 5.64 5.50
CA TYR A 215 11.60 5.08 4.85
C TYR A 215 10.58 6.21 4.76
N LEU A 216 10.47 6.82 3.58
CA LEU A 216 9.61 7.96 3.30
C LEU A 216 8.25 7.46 2.81
N ALA A 217 7.22 7.61 3.64
CA ALA A 217 5.86 7.31 3.25
C ALA A 217 5.25 8.41 2.38
N GLU A 218 4.57 7.93 1.33
CA GLU A 218 3.78 8.74 0.42
C GLU A 218 2.66 9.49 1.15
N VAL A 219 2.51 10.78 0.88
CA VAL A 219 1.26 11.48 1.22
C VAL A 219 0.19 11.04 0.21
N SER A 220 -0.85 10.37 0.70
CA SER A 220 -1.82 9.69 -0.15
C SER A 220 -2.72 10.64 -0.92
N GLU A 221 -3.02 10.26 -2.16
CA GLU A 221 -4.00 10.90 -3.04
C GLU A 221 -5.45 10.70 -2.59
N LYS A 222 -5.73 9.75 -1.69
CA LYS A 222 -7.08 9.54 -1.13
C LYS A 222 -7.49 10.64 -0.16
N GLY A 223 -6.52 11.28 0.49
CA GLY A 223 -6.74 12.36 1.46
C GLY A 223 -7.03 13.72 0.81
N ILE A 224 -7.30 13.77 -0.50
CA ILE A 224 -7.61 15.02 -1.20
C ILE A 224 -9.02 15.46 -0.82
N TRP A 225 -9.04 16.39 0.11
CA TRP A 225 -10.15 17.18 0.60
C TRP A 225 -11.17 17.56 -0.47
N GLY A 226 -12.43 17.73 -0.07
CA GLY A 226 -13.52 18.29 -0.90
C GLY A 226 -13.34 19.75 -1.37
N MET A 227 -12.09 20.24 -1.43
CA MET A 227 -11.67 21.58 -1.87
C MET A 227 -10.74 21.54 -3.11
N ASP A 228 -10.52 20.37 -3.72
CA ASP A 228 -9.61 20.15 -4.86
C ASP A 228 -8.19 20.71 -4.64
N HIS A 229 -7.39 19.98 -3.86
CA HIS A 229 -5.95 20.25 -3.66
C HIS A 229 -5.05 19.42 -4.58
N ARG A 230 -5.56 18.89 -5.69
CA ARG A 230 -4.80 17.99 -6.59
C ARG A 230 -3.50 18.63 -7.07
N SER A 231 -3.56 19.90 -7.49
CA SER A 231 -2.38 20.63 -7.97
C SER A 231 -1.31 20.80 -6.89
N ASN A 232 -1.71 21.16 -5.66
CA ASN A 232 -0.78 21.27 -4.53
C ASN A 232 -0.13 19.92 -4.23
N LEU A 233 -0.93 18.85 -4.16
CA LEU A 233 -0.42 17.51 -3.91
C LEU A 233 0.51 17.05 -5.03
N GLY A 234 0.24 17.42 -6.29
CA GLY A 234 1.12 17.08 -7.39
C GLY A 234 2.49 17.72 -7.30
N ILE A 235 2.55 19.01 -6.97
CA ILE A 235 3.82 19.69 -6.73
C ILE A 235 4.51 19.11 -5.49
N PHE A 236 3.75 18.82 -4.43
CA PHE A 236 4.29 18.18 -3.23
C PHE A 236 4.87 16.80 -3.51
N ARG A 237 4.24 16.00 -4.37
CA ARG A 237 4.75 14.70 -4.79
C ARG A 237 6.07 14.84 -5.55
N GLU A 238 6.20 15.85 -6.41
CA GLU A 238 7.49 16.14 -7.05
C GLU A 238 8.57 16.46 -6.02
N GLN A 239 8.23 17.16 -4.93
CA GLN A 239 9.18 17.39 -3.83
C GLN A 239 9.57 16.09 -3.11
N GLN A 240 8.62 15.21 -2.77
CA GLN A 240 8.94 13.91 -2.17
C GLN A 240 9.86 13.08 -3.08
N GLN A 241 9.60 13.10 -4.39
CA GLN A 241 10.43 12.41 -5.39
C GLN A 241 11.82 13.04 -5.51
N GLN A 242 11.94 14.36 -5.41
CA GLN A 242 13.23 15.05 -5.43
C GLN A 242 14.11 14.63 -4.25
N VAL A 243 13.54 14.51 -3.05
CA VAL A 243 14.26 14.01 -1.85
C VAL A 243 14.71 12.56 -2.07
N LEU A 244 13.79 11.70 -2.53
CA LEU A 244 14.08 10.29 -2.81
C LEU A 244 15.20 10.12 -3.85
N ASN A 245 15.20 10.91 -4.92
CA ASN A 245 16.22 10.85 -5.96
C ASN A 245 17.57 11.43 -5.50
N GLY A 246 17.56 12.34 -4.54
CA GLY A 246 18.75 13.01 -4.02
C GLY A 246 19.54 12.21 -2.99
N ASP A 247 18.97 11.13 -2.44
CA ASP A 247 19.59 10.34 -1.38
C ASP A 247 19.44 8.82 -1.62
N PRO A 248 20.53 8.09 -1.89
CA PRO A 248 20.50 6.65 -2.17
C PRO A 248 20.13 5.79 -0.96
N LEU A 249 20.11 6.35 0.26
CA LEU A 249 19.71 5.65 1.49
C LEU A 249 18.22 5.83 1.82
N LEU A 250 17.47 6.55 0.98
CA LEU A 250 16.02 6.66 1.12
C LEU A 250 15.31 5.50 0.43
N ARG A 251 14.20 5.06 1.03
CA ARG A 251 13.28 4.05 0.50
C ARG A 251 11.88 4.63 0.46
N TRP A 252 11.21 4.42 -0.67
CA TRP A 252 9.83 4.82 -0.86
C TRP A 252 8.87 3.81 -0.21
N VAL A 253 7.88 4.32 0.52
CA VAL A 253 6.79 3.50 1.07
C VAL A 253 5.48 3.97 0.44
N PRO A 254 4.94 3.25 -0.55
CA PRO A 254 3.72 3.67 -1.24
C PRO A 254 2.50 3.53 -0.33
N THR A 255 1.55 4.46 -0.44
CA THR A 255 0.34 4.52 0.41
C THR A 255 -0.96 4.63 -0.39
N SER A 256 -0.89 4.72 -1.72
CA SER A 256 -2.04 4.79 -2.63
C SER A 256 -3.08 3.68 -2.46
N HIS A 257 -2.64 2.52 -1.97
CA HIS A 257 -3.46 1.32 -1.75
C HIS A 257 -4.09 1.25 -0.35
N LEU A 258 -3.62 2.05 0.61
CA LEU A 258 -4.06 1.98 2.02
C LEU A 258 -5.44 2.59 2.22
N ALA A 259 -6.21 2.06 3.15
CA ALA A 259 -7.53 2.54 3.52
C ALA A 259 -7.46 3.92 4.19
N PHE A 260 -8.51 4.72 4.04
CA PHE A 260 -8.64 6.04 4.68
C PHE A 260 -9.92 6.15 5.48
N GLU A 261 -9.87 6.83 6.63
CA GLU A 261 -11.08 7.06 7.40
C GLU A 261 -12.06 7.91 6.57
N VAL A 262 -13.31 7.50 6.61
CA VAL A 262 -14.42 8.30 6.10
C VAL A 262 -15.02 9.01 7.31
N MET A 263 -14.90 10.33 7.36
CA MET A 263 -15.46 11.13 8.44
C MET A 263 -16.98 10.93 8.52
N GLY A 264 -17.58 11.18 9.69
CA GLY A 264 -19.04 11.21 9.83
C GLY A 264 -19.75 12.23 8.92
N SER A 265 -19.01 13.20 8.36
CA SER A 265 -19.47 14.13 7.33
C SER A 265 -19.59 13.51 5.93
N GLY A 266 -19.14 12.26 5.77
CA GLY A 266 -19.00 11.53 4.52
C GLY A 266 -17.66 11.70 3.83
N GLN A 267 -16.90 12.76 4.12
CA GLN A 267 -15.67 13.06 3.38
C GLN A 267 -14.53 12.10 3.76
N PRO A 268 -13.68 11.68 2.80
CA PRO A 268 -12.38 11.10 3.14
C PRO A 268 -11.63 12.09 4.03
N HIS A 269 -11.17 11.62 5.19
CA HIS A 269 -10.31 12.42 6.03
C HIS A 269 -8.89 12.48 5.44
N TYR A 270 -8.07 13.38 5.94
CA TYR A 270 -6.62 13.42 5.66
C TYR A 270 -5.85 12.47 6.57
N HIS A 271 -6.51 11.88 7.57
CA HIS A 271 -5.94 10.83 8.39
C HIS A 271 -6.27 9.44 7.86
N TYR A 272 -5.29 8.54 7.94
CA TYR A 272 -5.59 7.12 7.94
C TYR A 272 -6.43 6.80 9.18
N GLY A 273 -7.53 6.09 8.97
CA GLY A 273 -8.29 5.49 10.05
C GLY A 273 -7.59 4.27 10.63
N THR A 274 -8.29 3.55 11.51
CA THR A 274 -7.77 2.34 12.18
C THR A 274 -7.18 1.34 11.17
N GLN A 275 -7.91 0.99 10.11
CA GLN A 275 -7.41 0.09 9.06
C GLN A 275 -6.18 0.65 8.35
N GLY A 276 -6.23 1.91 7.93
CA GLY A 276 -5.14 2.54 7.19
C GLY A 276 -3.85 2.60 8.01
N GLN A 277 -3.92 2.83 9.32
CA GLN A 277 -2.74 2.81 10.20
C GLN A 277 -2.15 1.41 10.35
N LEU A 278 -3.01 0.39 10.50
CA LEU A 278 -2.58 -1.01 10.53
C LEU A 278 -1.86 -1.39 9.22
N GLN A 279 -2.41 -0.97 8.08
CA GLN A 279 -1.81 -1.22 6.77
C GLN A 279 -0.55 -0.39 6.53
N LEU A 280 -0.47 0.85 7.04
CA LEU A 280 0.73 1.69 6.95
C LEU A 280 1.91 1.05 7.70
N GLY A 281 1.66 0.43 8.85
CA GLY A 281 2.68 -0.33 9.57
C GLY A 281 3.18 -1.56 8.80
N GLU A 282 2.28 -2.29 8.12
CA GLU A 282 2.67 -3.37 7.20
C GLU A 282 3.49 -2.84 6.02
N ALA A 283 3.11 -1.70 5.43
CA ALA A 283 3.84 -1.09 4.32
C ALA A 283 5.27 -0.65 4.72
N PHE A 284 5.44 -0.04 5.90
CA PHE A 284 6.76 0.26 6.44
C PHE A 284 7.58 -1.02 6.69
N ALA A 285 6.95 -2.05 7.24
CA ALA A 285 7.64 -3.31 7.53
C ALA A 285 8.07 -4.01 6.24
N GLU A 286 7.22 -4.04 5.22
CA GLU A 286 7.53 -4.63 3.92
C GLU A 286 8.71 -3.91 3.26
N ALA A 287 8.73 -2.57 3.27
CA ALA A 287 9.85 -1.80 2.73
C ALA A 287 11.16 -2.07 3.49
N TYR A 288 11.11 -2.15 4.82
CA TYR A 288 12.27 -2.49 5.65
C TYR A 288 12.77 -3.92 5.40
N LEU A 289 11.86 -4.89 5.44
CA LEU A 289 12.17 -6.30 5.25
C LEU A 289 12.73 -6.58 3.86
N LYS A 290 12.21 -5.94 2.82
CA LYS A 290 12.77 -6.02 1.46
C LYS A 290 14.20 -5.50 1.42
N GLU A 291 14.46 -4.38 2.07
CA GLU A 291 15.79 -3.76 2.12
C GLU A 291 16.85 -4.65 2.78
N ILE A 292 16.45 -5.46 3.76
CA ILE A 292 17.37 -6.39 4.44
C ILE A 292 17.33 -7.82 3.87
N GLY A 293 16.62 -8.04 2.75
CA GLY A 293 16.50 -9.36 2.13
C GLY A 293 15.70 -10.38 2.96
N ARG A 294 14.76 -9.91 3.79
CA ARG A 294 13.88 -10.71 4.67
C ARG A 294 12.39 -10.53 4.36
N ALA A 295 12.03 -9.88 3.26
CA ALA A 295 10.65 -9.85 2.80
C ALA A 295 10.17 -11.27 2.49
N VAL A 296 8.92 -11.58 2.86
CA VAL A 296 8.29 -12.84 2.47
C VAL A 296 8.01 -12.75 0.97
N PRO A 297 8.60 -13.63 0.13
CA PRO A 297 8.30 -13.60 -1.30
C PRO A 297 6.82 -13.84 -1.50
N GLN A 298 6.18 -12.98 -2.31
CA GLN A 298 4.81 -13.23 -2.74
C GLN A 298 4.76 -14.59 -3.45
N ALA A 299 3.75 -15.41 -3.15
CA ALA A 299 3.58 -16.69 -3.80
C ALA A 299 3.45 -16.49 -5.32
N ASP A 300 4.28 -17.17 -6.10
CA ASP A 300 4.17 -17.14 -7.56
C ASP A 300 2.97 -17.97 -7.99
N ARG A 301 1.86 -17.28 -8.30
CA ARG A 301 0.59 -17.88 -8.72
C ARG A 301 0.49 -18.00 -10.23
N ARG A 302 1.49 -17.58 -11.00
CA ARG A 302 1.45 -17.61 -12.47
C ARG A 302 1.22 -19.02 -12.98
N PHE A 303 0.53 -19.14 -14.11
CA PHE A 303 0.41 -20.42 -14.80
C PHE A 303 1.79 -20.95 -15.18
N ARG A 304 2.06 -22.21 -14.81
CA ARG A 304 3.29 -22.90 -15.20
C ARG A 304 3.09 -23.55 -16.56
N GLY A 305 3.73 -23.01 -17.59
CA GLY A 305 3.64 -23.51 -18.96
C GLY A 305 2.50 -22.86 -19.75
N ASP A 306 1.73 -23.67 -20.49
CA ASP A 306 0.63 -23.18 -21.31
C ASP A 306 -0.55 -22.69 -20.45
N LEU A 307 -1.28 -21.71 -20.98
CA LEU A 307 -2.52 -21.24 -20.38
C LEU A 307 -3.58 -22.36 -20.43
N PRO A 308 -4.49 -22.46 -19.44
CA PRO A 308 -5.54 -23.48 -19.36
C PRO A 308 -6.69 -23.22 -20.36
N VAL A 309 -6.34 -23.10 -21.64
CA VAL A 309 -7.24 -22.73 -22.74
C VAL A 309 -7.02 -23.72 -23.90
N VAL A 310 -8.07 -24.43 -24.32
CA VAL A 310 -7.98 -25.53 -25.30
C VAL A 310 -7.93 -25.00 -26.72
N LYS A 311 -6.77 -25.05 -27.39
CA LYS A 311 -6.60 -24.55 -28.77
C LYS A 311 -7.38 -25.37 -29.81
N PRO A 312 -7.91 -24.74 -30.90
CA PRO A 312 -7.95 -23.30 -31.18
C PRO A 312 -9.09 -22.64 -30.40
N ALA A 313 -8.75 -21.88 -29.36
CA ALA A 313 -9.75 -21.29 -28.47
C ALA A 313 -9.78 -19.79 -28.61
N ARG A 314 -11.01 -19.28 -28.64
CA ARG A 314 -11.31 -17.89 -28.38
C ARG A 314 -11.13 -17.62 -26.89
N VAL A 315 -10.61 -16.44 -26.56
CA VAL A 315 -10.56 -15.93 -25.18
C VAL A 315 -11.42 -14.70 -25.09
N HIS A 316 -12.42 -14.75 -24.22
CA HIS A 316 -13.26 -13.62 -23.85
C HIS A 316 -12.56 -12.80 -22.78
N LEU A 317 -12.03 -11.63 -23.15
CA LEU A 317 -11.34 -10.71 -22.26
C LEU A 317 -12.31 -9.66 -21.72
N PHE A 318 -12.35 -9.53 -20.40
CA PHE A 318 -13.15 -8.57 -19.67
C PHE A 318 -12.25 -7.62 -18.88
N VAL A 319 -12.60 -6.33 -18.88
CA VAL A 319 -11.88 -5.31 -18.13
C VAL A 319 -12.67 -4.97 -16.87
N VAL A 320 -12.00 -4.88 -15.74
CA VAL A 320 -12.56 -4.48 -14.44
C VAL A 320 -11.78 -3.26 -13.97
N ALA A 321 -12.39 -2.08 -13.92
CA ALA A 321 -11.67 -0.85 -13.62
C ALA A 321 -12.43 0.08 -12.67
N GLY A 322 -11.70 0.81 -11.84
CA GLY A 322 -12.32 1.74 -10.91
C GLY A 322 -11.45 2.17 -9.73
N GLN A 323 -12.11 2.52 -8.62
CA GLN A 323 -11.47 3.01 -7.39
C GLN A 323 -11.70 2.06 -6.19
N ARG A 324 -12.01 2.58 -5.00
CA ARG A 324 -12.06 1.88 -3.71
C ARG A 324 -12.97 0.65 -3.69
N ASN A 325 -14.22 0.74 -4.14
CA ASN A 325 -15.13 -0.43 -4.17
C ASN A 325 -14.71 -1.46 -5.22
N MET A 326 -14.10 -1.01 -6.33
CA MET A 326 -13.58 -1.92 -7.36
C MET A 326 -12.29 -2.60 -6.91
N GLU A 327 -11.45 -1.90 -6.14
CA GLU A 327 -10.27 -2.44 -5.48
C GLU A 327 -10.67 -3.53 -4.47
N GLY A 328 -11.67 -3.23 -3.63
CA GLY A 328 -12.12 -4.13 -2.56
C GLY A 328 -11.99 -3.55 -1.15
N GLU A 329 -12.05 -2.24 -0.98
CA GLU A 329 -11.94 -1.64 0.35
C GLU A 329 -13.12 -2.08 1.26
N ASP A 330 -12.83 -2.42 2.53
CA ASP A 330 -13.73 -3.10 3.49
C ASP A 330 -14.33 -4.46 3.05
N ALA A 331 -13.80 -5.10 1.99
CA ALA A 331 -14.21 -6.45 1.61
C ALA A 331 -13.08 -7.45 1.88
N PHE A 332 -13.25 -8.32 2.88
CA PHE A 332 -12.20 -9.17 3.42
C PHE A 332 -12.36 -10.64 3.01
N VAL A 333 -11.28 -11.24 2.51
CA VAL A 333 -11.25 -12.65 2.08
C VAL A 333 -11.63 -13.57 3.24
N ALA A 334 -11.17 -13.26 4.45
CA ALA A 334 -11.47 -14.00 5.68
C ALA A 334 -12.97 -14.10 6.00
N GLU A 335 -13.81 -13.22 5.45
CA GLU A 335 -15.25 -13.20 5.70
C GLU A 335 -16.06 -13.89 4.59
N ILE A 336 -15.47 -14.16 3.42
CA ILE A 336 -16.14 -14.86 2.31
C ILE A 336 -16.80 -16.18 2.76
N PRO A 337 -16.19 -17.02 3.61
CA PRO A 337 -16.83 -18.26 4.08
C PRO A 337 -18.16 -18.07 4.81
N SER A 338 -18.45 -16.85 5.31
CA SER A 338 -19.72 -16.54 5.96
C SER A 338 -20.83 -16.11 4.99
N VAL A 339 -20.51 -15.90 3.72
CA VAL A 339 -21.46 -15.45 2.68
C VAL A 339 -21.92 -16.64 1.83
N ALA A 340 -23.18 -17.03 2.03
CA ALA A 340 -23.76 -18.23 1.41
C ALA A 340 -23.62 -18.23 -0.12
N GLY A 341 -23.09 -19.33 -0.67
CA GLY A 341 -22.94 -19.54 -2.12
C GLY A 341 -21.67 -18.97 -2.73
N PHE A 342 -20.80 -18.33 -1.93
CA PHE A 342 -19.53 -17.75 -2.38
C PHE A 342 -18.31 -18.35 -1.70
N GLU A 343 -18.47 -19.33 -0.83
CA GLU A 343 -17.42 -19.89 0.04
C GLU A 343 -16.19 -20.37 -0.76
N SER A 344 -16.45 -20.91 -1.95
CA SER A 344 -15.42 -21.37 -2.89
C SER A 344 -14.50 -20.27 -3.44
N LEU A 345 -14.91 -19.01 -3.38
CA LEU A 345 -14.16 -17.88 -3.95
C LEU A 345 -12.98 -17.43 -3.09
N THR A 346 -12.79 -18.04 -1.92
CA THR A 346 -11.52 -17.98 -1.18
C THR A 346 -10.37 -18.67 -1.92
N LYS A 347 -10.69 -19.54 -2.89
CA LYS A 347 -9.71 -20.30 -3.69
C LYS A 347 -9.53 -19.67 -5.07
N SER A 348 -8.37 -19.94 -5.66
CA SER A 348 -8.11 -19.65 -7.07
C SER A 348 -9.14 -20.32 -8.00
N GLN A 349 -9.53 -19.62 -9.05
CA GLN A 349 -10.39 -20.06 -10.14
C GLN A 349 -9.50 -20.36 -11.35
N ASP A 350 -8.96 -21.58 -11.40
CA ASP A 350 -7.92 -21.97 -12.36
C ASP A 350 -8.33 -21.90 -13.84
N GLN A 351 -9.63 -21.76 -14.13
CA GLN A 351 -10.18 -21.63 -15.49
C GLN A 351 -10.44 -20.17 -15.91
N VAL A 352 -10.04 -19.21 -15.08
CA VAL A 352 -10.16 -17.78 -15.38
C VAL A 352 -8.78 -17.16 -15.31
N LEU A 353 -8.32 -16.65 -16.47
CA LEU A 353 -7.04 -15.96 -16.55
C LEU A 353 -7.17 -14.59 -15.91
N PHE A 354 -6.20 -14.19 -15.09
CA PHE A 354 -6.23 -12.93 -14.37
C PHE A 354 -4.91 -12.19 -14.52
N ARG A 355 -5.04 -10.89 -14.80
CA ARG A 355 -3.96 -9.92 -14.69
C ARG A 355 -4.50 -8.70 -13.96
N TYR A 356 -3.66 -8.06 -13.17
CA TYR A 356 -4.07 -6.91 -12.38
C TYR A 356 -3.00 -5.84 -12.24
N SER A 357 -3.44 -4.61 -12.06
CA SER A 357 -2.70 -3.47 -11.53
C SER A 357 -3.56 -2.84 -10.44
N LEU A 358 -3.18 -3.08 -9.19
CA LEU A 358 -3.94 -2.79 -7.98
C LEU A 358 -3.28 -1.68 -7.16
N GLY A 359 -4.09 -0.94 -6.41
CA GLY A 359 -3.61 0.08 -5.49
C GLY A 359 -2.80 1.18 -6.16
N GLY A 360 -3.09 1.50 -7.43
CA GLY A 360 -2.29 2.46 -8.21
C GLY A 360 -0.94 1.93 -8.70
N GLY A 361 -0.81 0.61 -8.85
CA GLY A 361 0.40 -0.05 -9.34
C GLY A 361 1.33 -0.54 -8.24
N VAL A 362 0.88 -0.53 -6.98
CA VAL A 362 1.61 -1.12 -5.84
C VAL A 362 1.76 -2.62 -6.03
N TRP A 363 0.69 -3.28 -6.47
CA TRP A 363 0.75 -4.68 -6.90
C TRP A 363 0.38 -4.77 -8.36
N THR A 364 1.23 -5.40 -9.15
CA THR A 364 0.98 -5.59 -10.58
C THR A 364 1.42 -6.99 -10.97
N SER A 365 0.52 -7.74 -11.61
CA SER A 365 0.81 -9.07 -12.13
C SER A 365 1.85 -8.98 -13.25
N ALA A 366 2.92 -9.77 -13.15
CA ALA A 366 3.94 -9.85 -14.20
C ALA A 366 3.48 -10.69 -15.41
N ASP A 367 2.59 -11.66 -15.20
CA ASP A 367 2.02 -12.53 -16.23
C ASP A 367 0.59 -12.96 -15.80
N TRP A 368 -0.08 -13.79 -16.61
CA TRP A 368 -1.36 -14.40 -16.29
C TRP A 368 -1.26 -15.40 -15.13
N GLU A 369 -2.20 -15.29 -14.20
CA GLU A 369 -2.40 -16.21 -13.08
C GLU A 369 -3.88 -16.60 -12.95
N PRO A 370 -4.22 -17.66 -12.19
CA PRO A 370 -5.61 -17.95 -11.82
C PRO A 370 -6.25 -16.77 -11.08
N LEU A 371 -7.46 -16.39 -11.50
CA LEU A 371 -8.27 -15.42 -10.76
C LEU A 371 -8.46 -15.90 -9.32
N GLY A 372 -8.04 -15.09 -8.36
CA GLY A 372 -8.30 -15.31 -6.94
C GLY A 372 -7.78 -14.13 -6.13
N PRO A 373 -7.98 -14.15 -4.80
CA PRO A 373 -7.50 -13.08 -3.94
C PRO A 373 -6.01 -12.79 -4.15
N VAL A 374 -5.66 -11.51 -4.26
CA VAL A 374 -4.25 -11.09 -4.36
C VAL A 374 -3.71 -10.91 -2.94
N ASP A 375 -2.74 -11.75 -2.59
CA ASP A 375 -2.13 -11.75 -1.27
C ASP A 375 -1.36 -10.43 -1.05
N GLY A 376 -1.79 -9.66 -0.05
CA GLY A 376 -1.31 -8.29 0.21
C GLY A 376 -1.93 -7.73 1.48
N LEU A 377 -3.22 -7.35 1.40
CA LEU A 377 -3.98 -6.79 2.54
C LEU A 377 -5.21 -7.62 2.94
N GLY A 378 -5.38 -8.81 2.35
CA GLY A 378 -6.54 -9.69 2.59
C GLY A 378 -7.86 -9.15 2.04
N ASN A 379 -7.81 -8.13 1.19
CA ASN A 379 -8.99 -7.55 0.55
C ASN A 379 -9.23 -8.13 -0.86
N PHE A 380 -10.46 -8.00 -1.36
CA PHE A 380 -10.83 -8.43 -2.72
C PHE A 380 -11.93 -7.54 -3.31
N GLY A 381 -11.96 -7.38 -4.64
CA GLY A 381 -13.01 -6.63 -5.33
C GLY A 381 -14.07 -7.54 -5.97
N PRO A 382 -14.99 -6.97 -6.78
CA PRO A 382 -16.07 -7.74 -7.39
C PRO A 382 -15.58 -8.73 -8.46
N GLU A 383 -14.30 -8.72 -8.83
CA GLU A 383 -13.72 -9.62 -9.84
C GLU A 383 -13.93 -11.09 -9.51
N LEU A 384 -13.95 -11.48 -8.23
CA LEU A 384 -14.04 -12.89 -7.85
C LEU A 384 -15.40 -13.48 -8.25
N SER A 385 -16.49 -12.83 -7.83
CA SER A 385 -17.84 -13.31 -8.14
C SER A 385 -18.24 -13.01 -9.59
N LEU A 386 -17.74 -11.92 -10.17
CA LEU A 386 -17.89 -11.59 -11.58
C LEU A 386 -17.26 -12.67 -12.46
N GLY A 387 -15.99 -13.03 -12.20
CA GLY A 387 -15.28 -14.05 -12.95
C GLY A 387 -15.92 -15.43 -12.83
N ALA A 388 -16.34 -15.81 -11.63
CA ALA A 388 -17.06 -17.06 -11.42
C ALA A 388 -18.38 -17.11 -12.21
N ARG A 389 -19.13 -16.00 -12.24
CA ARG A 389 -20.40 -15.91 -12.96
C ARG A 389 -20.23 -15.91 -14.47
N LEU A 390 -19.22 -15.20 -14.99
CA LEU A 390 -18.89 -15.18 -16.42
C LEU A 390 -18.38 -16.54 -16.89
N ARG A 391 -17.52 -17.20 -16.10
CA ARG A 391 -16.98 -18.51 -16.44
C ARG A 391 -18.07 -19.57 -16.63
N ARG A 392 -19.12 -19.53 -15.81
CA ARG A 392 -20.29 -20.41 -15.93
C ARG A 392 -21.14 -20.14 -17.17
N ALA A 393 -21.10 -18.92 -17.72
CA ALA A 393 -21.89 -18.52 -18.89
C ALA A 393 -21.15 -18.69 -20.22
N VAL A 394 -19.83 -18.50 -20.22
CA VAL A 394 -19.01 -18.66 -21.43
C VAL A 394 -18.78 -20.16 -21.70
N PRO A 395 -18.93 -20.65 -22.95
CA PRO A 395 -18.72 -22.05 -23.29
C PRO A 395 -17.40 -22.60 -22.75
N ALA A 396 -17.42 -23.84 -22.27
CA ALA A 396 -16.26 -24.45 -21.59
C ALA A 396 -15.02 -24.60 -22.49
N HIS A 397 -15.19 -24.58 -23.81
CA HIS A 397 -14.08 -24.62 -24.77
C HIS A 397 -13.42 -23.24 -24.98
N ASP A 398 -14.12 -22.15 -24.66
CA ASP A 398 -13.58 -20.79 -24.77
C ASP A 398 -12.95 -20.35 -23.44
N GLY A 399 -11.85 -19.60 -23.51
CA GLY A 399 -11.19 -19.01 -22.36
C GLY A 399 -11.93 -17.78 -21.82
N VAL A 400 -11.79 -17.51 -20.52
CA VAL A 400 -12.24 -16.26 -19.90
C VAL A 400 -11.02 -15.62 -19.27
N ALA A 401 -10.80 -14.35 -19.59
CA ALA A 401 -9.72 -13.54 -19.04
C ALA A 401 -10.29 -12.28 -18.41
N ILE A 402 -9.74 -11.88 -17.26
CA ILE A 402 -10.05 -10.63 -16.56
C ILE A 402 -8.76 -9.82 -16.42
N VAL A 403 -8.83 -8.56 -16.82
CA VAL A 403 -7.81 -7.56 -16.50
C VAL A 403 -8.40 -6.56 -15.52
N LYS A 404 -7.84 -6.49 -14.30
CA LYS A 404 -8.27 -5.55 -13.27
C LYS A 404 -7.30 -4.36 -13.19
N PHE A 405 -7.80 -3.14 -13.28
CA PHE A 405 -6.98 -1.93 -13.20
C PHE A 405 -7.64 -0.92 -12.27
N THR A 406 -7.07 -0.73 -11.09
CA THR A 406 -7.68 0.10 -10.03
C THR A 406 -6.69 1.08 -9.43
N HIS A 407 -7.21 2.26 -9.10
CA HIS A 407 -6.50 3.29 -8.37
C HIS A 407 -7.43 3.94 -7.37
N SER A 408 -7.28 3.58 -6.10
CA SER A 408 -8.25 3.90 -5.06
C SER A 408 -8.34 5.40 -4.69
N GLY A 409 -7.32 6.20 -5.00
CA GLY A 409 -7.33 7.67 -4.85
C GLY A 409 -7.75 8.44 -6.11
N ALA A 410 -8.21 7.76 -7.16
CA ALA A 410 -8.54 8.39 -8.43
C ALA A 410 -9.86 9.17 -8.38
N GLN A 411 -9.93 10.23 -9.18
CA GLN A 411 -11.12 11.03 -9.49
C GLN A 411 -11.30 11.11 -11.01
N SER A 412 -12.45 11.60 -11.46
CA SER A 412 -12.77 11.69 -12.89
C SER A 412 -11.69 12.36 -13.77
N PRO A 413 -10.97 13.43 -13.36
CA PRO A 413 -9.93 14.02 -14.20
C PRO A 413 -8.70 13.13 -14.41
N ASP A 414 -8.42 12.18 -13.49
CA ASP A 414 -7.28 11.25 -13.60
C ASP A 414 -7.45 10.28 -14.78
N TRP A 415 -8.69 10.01 -15.14
CA TRP A 415 -9.09 9.14 -16.25
C TRP A 415 -9.33 9.91 -17.55
N SER A 416 -9.17 11.23 -17.54
CA SER A 416 -9.35 12.07 -18.73
C SER A 416 -8.38 11.64 -19.84
N PRO A 417 -8.87 11.34 -21.05
CA PRO A 417 -8.00 11.09 -22.19
C PRO A 417 -7.18 12.29 -22.64
N GLN A 418 -7.65 13.51 -22.33
CA GLN A 418 -6.91 14.75 -22.58
C GLN A 418 -5.75 14.94 -21.58
N GLY A 419 -5.67 14.07 -20.56
CA GLY A 419 -4.71 14.15 -19.47
C GLY A 419 -5.13 15.14 -18.38
N THR A 420 -4.23 15.27 -17.41
CA THR A 420 -4.33 16.19 -16.28
C THR A 420 -2.98 16.91 -16.12
N PRO A 421 -2.95 18.17 -15.63
CA PRO A 421 -1.69 18.86 -15.32
C PRO A 421 -0.78 18.06 -14.38
N GLU A 422 -1.36 17.25 -13.50
CA GLU A 422 -0.63 16.39 -12.58
C GLU A 422 -0.22 15.07 -13.25
N ALA A 423 0.88 15.07 -14.01
CA ALA A 423 1.31 13.96 -14.86
C ALA A 423 1.36 12.58 -14.17
N HIS A 424 1.78 12.53 -12.89
CA HIS A 424 1.82 11.28 -12.12
C HIS A 424 0.43 10.63 -11.96
N ARG A 425 -0.64 11.43 -11.98
CA ARG A 425 -2.04 11.00 -11.87
C ARG A 425 -2.70 10.70 -13.21
N GLN A 426 -1.99 10.76 -14.33
CA GLN A 426 -2.56 10.38 -15.63
C GLN A 426 -2.74 8.87 -15.67
N LEU A 427 -3.97 8.41 -15.39
CA LEU A 427 -4.33 6.99 -15.33
C LEU A 427 -4.78 6.46 -16.68
N TYR A 428 -5.43 7.28 -17.50
CA TYR A 428 -5.90 6.86 -18.83
C TYR A 428 -4.84 6.16 -19.69
N PRO A 429 -3.65 6.75 -19.95
CA PRO A 429 -2.64 6.08 -20.77
C PRO A 429 -2.11 4.79 -20.13
N LYS A 430 -2.00 4.73 -18.80
CA LYS A 430 -1.56 3.55 -18.06
C LYS A 430 -2.59 2.41 -18.16
N PHE A 431 -3.86 2.73 -17.97
CA PHE A 431 -4.99 1.83 -18.13
C PHE A 431 -5.05 1.24 -19.54
N LEU A 432 -5.01 2.11 -20.56
CA LEU A 432 -5.06 1.69 -21.96
C LEU A 432 -3.87 0.79 -22.33
N ALA A 433 -2.66 1.16 -21.90
CA ALA A 433 -1.47 0.36 -22.13
C ALA A 433 -1.58 -1.03 -21.48
N PHE A 434 -2.12 -1.10 -20.25
CA PHE A 434 -2.31 -2.36 -19.54
C PHE A 434 -3.29 -3.29 -20.26
N VAL A 435 -4.44 -2.77 -20.73
CA VAL A 435 -5.43 -3.55 -21.49
C VAL A 435 -4.85 -4.02 -22.83
N ARG A 436 -4.19 -3.13 -23.60
CA ARG A 436 -3.56 -3.48 -24.88
C ARG A 436 -2.48 -4.54 -24.73
N GLU A 437 -1.66 -4.47 -23.68
CA GLU A 437 -0.62 -5.45 -23.44
C GLU A 437 -1.20 -6.82 -23.09
N ALA A 438 -2.32 -6.87 -22.36
CA ALA A 438 -3.02 -8.13 -22.12
C ALA A 438 -3.58 -8.75 -23.41
N GLN A 439 -4.22 -7.96 -24.27
CA GLN A 439 -4.72 -8.43 -25.57
C GLN A 439 -3.60 -8.99 -26.44
N LYS A 440 -2.53 -8.20 -26.63
CA LYS A 440 -1.37 -8.59 -27.43
C LYS A 440 -0.69 -9.83 -26.87
N ASP A 441 -0.63 -9.99 -25.55
CA ASP A 441 -0.03 -11.17 -24.95
C ASP A 441 -0.82 -12.45 -25.27
N LEU A 442 -2.15 -12.42 -25.20
CA LEU A 442 -2.99 -13.55 -25.60
C LEU A 442 -2.83 -13.87 -27.09
N GLU A 443 -2.80 -12.85 -27.96
CA GLU A 443 -2.59 -13.00 -29.40
C GLU A 443 -1.22 -13.61 -29.72
N ARG A 444 -0.14 -13.14 -29.06
CA ARG A 444 1.22 -13.70 -29.21
C ARG A 444 1.29 -15.17 -28.80
N ARG A 445 0.45 -15.62 -27.87
CA ARG A 445 0.32 -17.02 -27.46
C ARG A 445 -0.53 -17.87 -28.42
N GLY A 446 -1.02 -17.26 -29.51
CA GLY A 446 -1.80 -17.89 -30.56
C GLY A 446 -3.28 -18.07 -30.21
N LEU A 447 -3.84 -17.21 -29.36
CA LEU A 447 -5.24 -17.24 -28.95
C LEU A 447 -6.03 -16.13 -29.67
N GLU A 448 -7.27 -16.42 -30.06
CA GLU A 448 -8.18 -15.40 -30.61
C GLU A 448 -8.76 -14.58 -29.44
N CYS A 449 -8.16 -13.43 -29.14
CA CYS A 449 -8.62 -12.57 -28.07
C CYS A 449 -9.78 -11.68 -28.53
N ARG A 450 -10.92 -11.77 -27.85
CA ARG A 450 -12.07 -10.87 -28.03
C ARG A 450 -12.30 -10.06 -26.77
N LEU A 451 -12.18 -8.74 -26.87
CA LEU A 451 -12.54 -7.82 -25.78
C LEU A 451 -14.07 -7.68 -25.71
N GLU A 452 -14.65 -8.08 -24.58
CA GLU A 452 -16.10 -8.25 -24.44
C GLU A 452 -16.81 -7.11 -23.71
N ALA A 453 -16.21 -6.56 -22.65
CA ALA A 453 -16.82 -5.48 -21.87
C ALA A 453 -15.82 -4.79 -20.95
N VAL A 454 -16.15 -3.55 -20.58
CA VAL A 454 -15.56 -2.83 -19.45
C VAL A 454 -16.57 -2.75 -18.31
N PHE A 455 -16.21 -3.30 -17.16
CA PHE A 455 -16.93 -3.18 -15.90
C PHE A 455 -16.34 -2.03 -15.09
N TRP A 456 -17.17 -1.07 -14.71
CA TRP A 456 -16.72 0.21 -14.16
C TRP A 456 -17.44 0.56 -12.86
N HIS A 457 -16.68 0.89 -11.82
CA HIS A 457 -17.18 1.50 -10.59
C HIS A 457 -16.24 2.64 -10.15
N THR A 458 -16.68 3.87 -10.39
CA THR A 458 -16.09 5.07 -9.78
C THR A 458 -17.20 6.06 -9.40
N GLY A 459 -16.83 7.10 -8.67
CA GLY A 459 -17.67 8.25 -8.31
C GLY A 459 -17.50 8.65 -6.85
N GLU A 460 -16.98 7.77 -5.98
CA GLU A 460 -16.90 7.99 -4.53
C GLU A 460 -16.08 9.25 -4.14
N ASN A 461 -14.99 9.53 -4.86
CA ASN A 461 -14.19 10.73 -4.64
C ASN A 461 -14.75 11.97 -5.39
N ASP A 462 -15.56 11.77 -6.42
CA ASP A 462 -16.14 12.84 -7.24
C ASP A 462 -17.42 13.42 -6.61
N THR A 463 -18.12 12.63 -5.80
CA THR A 463 -19.37 12.99 -5.11
C THR A 463 -19.24 14.20 -4.19
N PHE A 464 -18.05 14.51 -3.67
CA PHE A 464 -17.87 15.58 -2.69
C PHE A 464 -17.61 16.95 -3.28
N PHE A 465 -16.86 17.03 -4.37
CA PHE A 465 -16.55 18.30 -5.01
C PHE A 465 -17.65 18.62 -6.01
N GLY A 466 -18.45 19.66 -5.72
CA GLY A 466 -19.65 20.02 -6.49
C GLY A 466 -19.43 20.03 -8.01
N PRO A 467 -18.36 20.67 -8.53
CA PRO A 467 -18.05 20.64 -9.96
C PRO A 467 -17.79 19.23 -10.52
N TYR A 468 -17.15 18.32 -9.77
CA TYR A 468 -16.94 16.94 -10.21
C TYR A 468 -18.23 16.15 -10.17
N ALA A 469 -19.01 16.24 -9.09
CA ALA A 469 -20.31 15.57 -8.99
C ALA A 469 -21.26 15.96 -10.14
N GLN A 470 -21.32 17.26 -10.48
CA GLN A 470 -22.18 17.77 -11.56
C GLN A 470 -21.71 17.39 -12.97
N ASN A 471 -20.41 17.15 -13.15
CA ASN A 471 -19.82 16.86 -14.46
C ASN A 471 -19.33 15.42 -14.60
N TYR A 472 -19.58 14.56 -13.61
CA TYR A 472 -19.06 13.20 -13.57
C TYR A 472 -19.42 12.39 -14.84
N ALA A 473 -20.70 12.34 -15.21
CA ALA A 473 -21.14 11.66 -16.42
C ALA A 473 -20.60 12.31 -17.71
N LYS A 474 -20.45 13.65 -17.71
CA LYS A 474 -19.86 14.39 -18.85
C LYS A 474 -18.37 14.10 -19.03
N GLY A 475 -17.65 13.83 -17.94
CA GLY A 475 -16.25 13.39 -17.99
C GLY A 475 -16.11 11.92 -18.39
N LEU A 476 -17.09 11.08 -18.02
CA LEU A 476 -17.09 9.65 -18.33
C LEU A 476 -17.38 9.37 -19.82
N GLN A 477 -18.21 10.18 -20.48
CA GLN A 477 -18.52 9.98 -21.90
C GLN A 477 -17.27 10.04 -22.81
N PRO A 478 -16.42 11.09 -22.77
CA PRO A 478 -15.17 11.13 -23.55
C PRO A 478 -14.22 9.98 -23.24
N LEU A 479 -14.18 9.51 -21.99
CA LEU A 479 -13.41 8.32 -21.62
C LEU A 479 -13.92 7.08 -22.38
N ILE A 480 -15.22 6.82 -22.34
CA ILE A 480 -15.84 5.68 -23.05
C ILE A 480 -15.54 5.75 -24.55
N GLU A 481 -15.77 6.92 -25.15
CA GLU A 481 -15.57 7.15 -26.58
C GLU A 481 -14.10 6.99 -26.98
N GLN A 482 -13.16 7.54 -26.20
CA GLN A 482 -11.74 7.40 -26.50
C GLN A 482 -11.26 5.96 -26.30
N VAL A 483 -11.69 5.25 -25.25
CA VAL A 483 -11.34 3.81 -25.09
C VAL A 483 -11.82 3.00 -26.29
N ARG A 484 -13.05 3.24 -26.76
CA ARG A 484 -13.59 2.57 -27.96
C ARG A 484 -12.76 2.88 -29.20
N LEU A 485 -12.39 4.13 -29.40
CA LEU A 485 -11.54 4.55 -30.52
C LEU A 485 -10.16 3.90 -30.45
N ASP A 486 -9.49 4.02 -29.30
CA ASP A 486 -8.12 3.58 -29.09
C ASP A 486 -7.98 2.05 -29.11
N LEU A 487 -9.00 1.32 -28.68
CA LEU A 487 -9.06 -0.14 -28.79
C LEU A 487 -9.68 -0.61 -30.11
N GLN A 488 -10.10 0.31 -30.99
CA GLN A 488 -10.76 0.01 -32.27
C GLN A 488 -12.01 -0.87 -32.11
N GLN A 489 -12.77 -0.62 -31.05
CA GLN A 489 -13.99 -1.37 -30.68
C GLN A 489 -15.15 -0.39 -30.50
N PRO A 490 -15.75 0.16 -31.58
CA PRO A 490 -16.80 1.18 -31.49
C PRO A 490 -18.05 0.71 -30.72
N GLY A 491 -18.30 -0.60 -30.71
CA GLY A 491 -19.42 -1.22 -29.99
C GLY A 491 -19.09 -1.76 -28.60
N LEU A 492 -17.89 -1.49 -28.05
CA LEU A 492 -17.45 -2.07 -26.77
C LEU A 492 -18.47 -1.78 -25.66
N PRO A 493 -19.09 -2.80 -25.06
CA PRO A 493 -20.01 -2.64 -23.94
C PRO A 493 -19.34 -2.07 -22.70
N TRP A 494 -20.02 -1.14 -22.04
CA TRP A 494 -19.66 -0.62 -20.72
C TRP A 494 -20.77 -0.94 -19.73
N VAL A 495 -20.44 -1.63 -18.65
CA VAL A 495 -21.35 -1.95 -17.56
C VAL A 495 -20.90 -1.18 -16.32
N ILE A 496 -21.70 -0.19 -15.95
CA ILE A 496 -21.35 0.81 -14.95
C ILE A 496 -22.28 0.66 -13.75
N SER A 497 -21.76 0.36 -12.57
CA SER A 497 -22.60 0.34 -11.36
C SER A 497 -22.85 1.75 -10.84
N GLU A 498 -24.05 1.96 -10.31
CA GLU A 498 -24.41 3.17 -9.57
C GLU A 498 -23.76 3.19 -8.17
N GLN A 499 -23.62 4.39 -7.60
CA GLN A 499 -23.26 4.57 -6.20
C GLN A 499 -24.39 4.07 -5.30
N HIS A 500 -24.04 3.31 -4.25
CA HIS A 500 -25.04 2.71 -3.38
C HIS A 500 -25.74 3.78 -2.51
N PRO A 501 -27.08 3.77 -2.36
CA PRO A 501 -27.82 4.83 -1.65
C PRO A 501 -27.52 4.93 -0.14
N LYS A 502 -27.01 3.84 0.48
CA LYS A 502 -26.54 3.84 1.88
C LYS A 502 -25.09 4.27 2.05
N ALA A 503 -24.36 4.53 0.96
CA ALA A 503 -23.00 5.01 1.08
C ALA A 503 -22.99 6.42 1.69
N PRO A 504 -21.97 6.79 2.48
CA PRO A 504 -21.96 8.06 3.21
C PRO A 504 -21.61 9.25 2.30
N TRP A 505 -21.65 9.09 0.97
CA TRP A 505 -21.22 10.10 0.02
C TRP A 505 -22.27 11.21 -0.20
N LYS A 506 -21.82 12.41 -0.57
CA LYS A 506 -22.70 13.55 -0.89
C LYS A 506 -23.03 13.61 -2.38
N ASN A 507 -24.10 14.30 -2.76
CA ASN A 507 -24.47 14.51 -4.18
C ASN A 507 -24.61 13.22 -5.02
N MET A 508 -24.81 12.05 -4.41
CA MET A 508 -24.90 10.77 -5.13
C MET A 508 -26.06 10.73 -6.12
N ASP A 509 -27.19 11.37 -5.78
CA ASP A 509 -28.35 11.42 -6.66
C ASP A 509 -28.02 12.09 -8.00
N ALA A 510 -27.21 13.16 -7.98
CA ALA A 510 -26.77 13.83 -9.20
C ALA A 510 -25.83 12.94 -10.03
N VAL A 511 -24.90 12.24 -9.37
CA VAL A 511 -23.97 11.29 -10.02
C VAL A 511 -24.75 10.13 -10.65
N ASN A 512 -25.64 9.49 -9.90
CA ASN A 512 -26.44 8.36 -10.38
C ASN A 512 -27.44 8.78 -11.46
N ALA A 513 -28.09 9.94 -11.33
CA ALA A 513 -28.94 10.48 -12.40
C ALA A 513 -28.15 10.73 -13.69
N GLY A 514 -26.95 11.30 -13.58
CA GLY A 514 -26.04 11.48 -14.72
C GLY A 514 -25.64 10.16 -15.38
N LEU A 515 -25.33 9.13 -14.59
CA LEU A 515 -25.03 7.78 -15.11
C LEU A 515 -26.21 7.16 -15.85
N ARG A 516 -27.43 7.28 -15.31
CA ARG A 516 -28.65 6.78 -15.97
C ARG A 516 -28.93 7.50 -17.27
N GLU A 517 -28.67 8.82 -17.34
CA GLU A 517 -28.84 9.58 -18.57
C GLU A 517 -27.76 9.24 -19.62
N LEU A 518 -26.52 9.06 -19.18
CA LEU A 518 -25.42 8.56 -20.01
C LEU A 518 -25.80 7.22 -20.67
N ALA A 519 -26.39 6.28 -19.92
CA ALA A 519 -26.79 4.97 -20.45
C ALA A 519 -27.94 5.04 -21.48
N LYS A 520 -28.79 6.07 -21.45
CA LYS A 520 -29.82 6.28 -22.47
C LYS A 520 -29.26 6.87 -23.77
N THR A 521 -28.21 7.68 -23.65
CA THR A 521 -27.72 8.54 -24.74
C THR A 521 -26.50 7.98 -25.43
N VAL A 522 -25.67 7.21 -24.72
CA VAL A 522 -24.45 6.59 -25.27
C VAL A 522 -24.73 5.11 -25.56
N PRO A 523 -24.62 4.65 -26.83
CA PRO A 523 -24.86 3.26 -27.19
C PRO A 523 -23.97 2.28 -26.40
N HIS A 524 -24.48 1.07 -26.18
CA HIS A 524 -23.78 -0.03 -25.50
C HIS A 524 -23.28 0.33 -24.08
N VAL A 525 -23.96 1.26 -23.40
CA VAL A 525 -23.74 1.55 -21.98
C VAL A 525 -24.92 1.01 -21.18
N THR A 526 -24.64 0.30 -20.09
CA THR A 526 -25.64 -0.25 -19.18
C THR A 526 -25.31 0.16 -17.76
N THR A 527 -26.30 0.70 -17.03
CA THR A 527 -26.15 0.94 -15.59
C THR A 527 -26.66 -0.23 -14.76
N VAL A 528 -26.02 -0.47 -13.62
CA VAL A 528 -26.45 -1.47 -12.63
C VAL A 528 -26.92 -0.75 -11.37
N ASP A 529 -28.22 -0.89 -11.05
CA ASP A 529 -28.80 -0.42 -9.80
C ASP A 529 -28.22 -1.23 -8.63
N THR A 530 -27.61 -0.52 -7.69
CA THR A 530 -26.97 -1.11 -6.52
C THR A 530 -27.85 -1.08 -5.28
N THR A 531 -29.02 -0.43 -5.32
CA THR A 531 -29.99 -0.36 -4.21
C THR A 531 -30.35 -1.71 -3.58
N PRO A 532 -30.50 -2.82 -4.35
CA PRO A 532 -30.83 -4.12 -3.77
C PRO A 532 -29.66 -4.82 -3.08
N LEU A 533 -28.43 -4.33 -3.25
CA LEU A 533 -27.23 -5.02 -2.79
C LEU A 533 -27.02 -4.80 -1.28
N PRO A 534 -26.40 -5.77 -0.57
CA PRO A 534 -25.88 -5.52 0.76
C PRO A 534 -24.85 -4.39 0.74
N HIS A 535 -24.77 -3.62 1.82
CA HIS A 535 -23.78 -2.56 1.97
C HIS A 535 -23.32 -2.48 3.42
N GLY A 536 -22.02 -2.32 3.62
CA GLY A 536 -21.39 -2.09 4.92
C GLY A 536 -21.56 -0.66 5.40
N LYS A 537 -20.66 -0.21 6.29
CA LYS A 537 -20.71 1.14 6.86
C LYS A 537 -20.39 2.21 5.81
N ASN A 538 -19.25 2.05 5.12
CA ASN A 538 -18.74 3.04 4.17
C ASN A 538 -18.72 2.53 2.73
N PHE A 539 -18.43 1.24 2.56
CA PHE A 539 -18.33 0.54 1.28
C PHE A 539 -19.29 -0.65 1.24
N PHE A 540 -19.35 -1.36 0.12
CA PHE A 540 -20.21 -2.54 -0.02
C PHE A 540 -19.96 -3.63 1.04
N GLY A 541 -18.75 -3.72 1.57
CA GLY A 541 -18.35 -4.82 2.46
C GLY A 541 -18.27 -6.16 1.74
N THR A 542 -17.83 -7.21 2.43
CA THR A 542 -17.63 -8.54 1.84
C THR A 542 -18.86 -9.06 1.06
N ALA A 543 -20.04 -9.09 1.67
CA ALA A 543 -21.25 -9.60 1.03
C ALA A 543 -21.73 -8.71 -0.14
N GLY A 544 -21.63 -7.38 0.03
CA GLY A 544 -22.04 -6.43 -1.00
C GLY A 544 -21.13 -6.49 -2.23
N THR A 545 -19.81 -6.60 -2.03
CA THR A 545 -18.82 -6.70 -3.11
C THR A 545 -19.02 -7.99 -3.93
N LEU A 546 -19.31 -9.11 -3.26
CA LEU A 546 -19.67 -10.36 -3.92
C LEU A 546 -20.97 -10.23 -4.74
N ALA A 547 -22.00 -9.61 -4.17
CA ALA A 547 -23.27 -9.36 -4.87
C ALA A 547 -23.09 -8.42 -6.07
N LEU A 548 -22.27 -7.37 -5.92
CA LEU A 548 -21.94 -6.41 -6.98
C LEU A 548 -21.32 -7.12 -8.19
N GLY A 549 -20.33 -7.99 -7.97
CA GLY A 549 -19.71 -8.74 -9.08
C GLY A 549 -20.69 -9.66 -9.82
N GLN A 550 -21.63 -10.30 -9.10
CA GLN A 550 -22.71 -11.06 -9.76
C GLN A 550 -23.64 -10.15 -10.58
N SER A 551 -24.10 -9.04 -10.02
CA SER A 551 -25.01 -8.11 -10.70
C SER A 551 -24.38 -7.47 -11.95
N LEU A 552 -23.09 -7.11 -11.88
CA LEU A 552 -22.33 -6.63 -13.03
C LEU A 552 -22.28 -7.70 -14.15
N ALA A 553 -21.92 -8.93 -13.82
CA ALA A 553 -21.89 -10.03 -14.80
C ALA A 553 -23.27 -10.32 -15.39
N GLU A 554 -24.33 -10.31 -14.57
CA GLU A 554 -25.71 -10.53 -15.04
C GLU A 554 -26.21 -9.42 -15.96
N ALA A 555 -25.87 -8.16 -15.67
CA ALA A 555 -26.22 -7.04 -16.53
C ALA A 555 -25.57 -7.16 -17.92
N TYR A 556 -24.29 -7.54 -17.97
CA TYR A 556 -23.62 -7.86 -19.24
C TYR A 556 -24.30 -9.01 -19.99
N LEU A 557 -24.59 -10.12 -19.31
CA LEU A 557 -25.14 -11.32 -19.97
C LEU A 557 -26.56 -11.11 -20.52
N LYS A 558 -27.36 -10.24 -19.88
CA LYS A 558 -28.69 -9.86 -20.37
C LYS A 558 -28.62 -9.08 -21.69
N THR A 559 -27.60 -8.27 -21.89
CA THR A 559 -27.44 -7.44 -23.10
C THR A 559 -26.63 -8.15 -24.19
N ALA A 560 -25.74 -9.07 -23.82
CA ALA A 560 -24.95 -9.87 -24.75
C ALA A 560 -25.72 -11.04 -25.40
N SER A 561 -26.84 -11.47 -24.79
CA SER A 561 -27.70 -12.50 -25.39
C SER A 561 -28.49 -11.91 -26.56
N PRO A 562 -28.53 -12.55 -27.75
CA PRO A 562 -29.38 -12.09 -28.82
C PRO A 562 -30.83 -12.07 -28.33
N ALA A 563 -31.56 -10.98 -28.58
CA ALA A 563 -32.99 -10.91 -28.30
C ALA A 563 -33.65 -12.16 -28.94
N PRO A 564 -34.51 -12.90 -28.21
CA PRO A 564 -35.23 -14.01 -28.82
C PRO A 564 -35.96 -13.47 -30.04
N GLY A 565 -35.63 -14.02 -31.22
CA GLY A 565 -36.13 -13.56 -32.50
C GLY A 565 -37.65 -13.40 -32.46
N LYS A 566 -38.11 -12.20 -32.79
CA LYS A 566 -39.51 -11.96 -33.17
C LYS A 566 -39.66 -12.21 -34.66
#